data_AF-A0A1M7T580-F1
#
_entry.id   AF-A0A1M7T580-F1
#
_cell.length_a   1.000
_cell.length_b   1.000
_cell.length_c   1.000
_cell.angle_alpha   90.00
_cell.angle_beta   90.00
_cell.angle_gamma   90.00
#
_symmetry.space_group_name_H-M   'P 1'
#
loop_
_entity.id
_entity.type
_entity.pdbx_description
1 polymer ?
#
loop_
_entity_poly.entity_id
_entity_poly.type
_entity_poly.pdbx_seq_one_letter_code
_entity_poly.pdbx_strand_id
1 'polypeptide(L)' 'MGKKPLYYYLCEDSFVFASELKSFLCYPFFKKTINKDVMTQYFSQNCILPPNTIYENTYKLKADEYLIWKGNSR' A
#
# COMPACT_ATOMS: atom_id res chain seq x y z
N MET A 1 14.53 -13.08 12.83
CA MET A 1 14.21 -11.67 13.16
C MET A 1 13.13 -11.19 12.19
N GLY A 2 11.93 -10.89 12.67
CA GLY A 2 10.80 -10.51 11.81
C GLY A 2 10.86 -9.04 11.42
N LYS A 3 11.30 -8.72 10.20
CA LYS A 3 11.10 -7.39 9.62
C LYS A 3 9.62 -7.26 9.24
N LYS A 4 8.84 -6.51 10.02
CA LYS A 4 7.42 -6.27 9.74
C LYS A 4 7.30 -5.21 8.65
N PRO A 5 6.71 -5.52 7.48
CA PRO A 5 6.51 -4.52 6.43
C PRO A 5 5.51 -3.45 6.91
N LEU A 6 5.68 -2.22 6.42
CA LEU A 6 4.71 -1.15 6.56
C LEU A 6 4.03 -0.95 5.21
N TYR A 7 2.70 -1.06 5.19
CA TYR A 7 1.88 -0.69 4.04
C TYR A 7 1.09 0.56 4.38
N TYR A 8 0.79 1.37 3.38
CA TYR A 8 -0.07 2.55 3.52
C TYR A 8 -1.02 2.68 2.34
N TYR A 9 -2.22 3.18 2.61
CA TYR A 9 -3.27 3.49 1.66
C TYR A 9 -3.56 4.99 1.69
N LEU A 10 -3.60 5.59 0.50
CA LEU A 10 -3.91 7.00 0.31
C LEU A 10 -5.29 7.13 -0.30
N CYS A 11 -6.17 7.86 0.36
CA CYS A 11 -7.39 8.37 -0.25
C CYS A 11 -7.55 9.87 0.04
N GLU A 12 -8.50 10.52 -0.64
CA GLU A 12 -8.66 11.97 -0.66
C GLU A 12 -8.57 12.62 0.73
N ASP A 13 -9.19 12.02 1.74
CA ASP A 13 -9.28 12.57 3.09
C ASP A 13 -8.57 11.73 4.16
N SER A 14 -7.84 10.66 3.80
CA SER A 14 -7.25 9.78 4.82
C SER A 14 -5.92 9.17 4.42
N PHE A 15 -5.04 9.11 5.42
CA PHE A 15 -3.82 8.32 5.41
C PHE A 15 -4.02 7.13 6.36
N VAL A 16 -4.03 5.92 5.81
CA VAL A 16 -4.20 4.68 6.59
C VAL A 16 -2.95 3.84 6.45
N PHE A 17 -2.41 3.32 7.55
CA PHE A 17 -1.26 2.43 7.52
C PHE A 17 -1.54 1.14 8.29
N ALA A 18 -0.93 0.05 7.83
CA ALA A 18 -1.05 -1.26 8.46
C ALA A 18 0.19 -2.10 8.16
N SER A 19 0.44 -3.09 9.02
CA SER A 19 1.53 -4.04 8.80
C SER A 19 1.18 -5.21 7.87
N GLU A 20 -0.08 -5.34 7.50
CA GLU A 20 -0.60 -6.40 6.66
C GLU A 20 -1.56 -5.82 5.63
N LEU A 21 -1.45 -6.27 4.37
CA LEU A 21 -2.29 -5.75 3.29
C LEU A 21 -3.78 -6.08 3.49
N LYS A 22 -4.10 -7.23 4.10
CA LYS A 22 -5.49 -7.62 4.38
C LYS A 22 -6.17 -6.72 5.41
N SER A 23 -5.42 -6.02 6.25
CA SER A 23 -6.00 -5.11 7.26
C SER A 23 -6.80 -3.97 6.62
N PHE A 24 -6.42 -3.53 5.42
CA PHE A 24 -7.18 -2.50 4.69
C PHE A 24 -8.58 -2.97 4.28
N LEU A 25 -8.82 -4.28 4.14
CA LEU A 25 -10.15 -4.82 3.82
C LEU A 25 -11.19 -4.55 4.91
N CYS A 26 -10.74 -4.29 6.14
CA CYS A 26 -11.60 -3.92 7.27
C CYS A 26 -11.86 -2.40 7.34
N TYR A 27 -11.16 -1.58 6.56
CA TYR A 27 -11.34 -0.13 6.55
C TYR A 27 -12.55 0.23 5.65
N PRO A 28 -13.58 0.92 6.17
CA PRO A 28 -14.83 1.18 5.43
C PRO A 28 -14.65 1.92 4.10
N PHE A 29 -13.61 2.74 3.98
CA PHE A 29 -13.34 3.55 2.78
C PHE A 29 -12.23 2.98 1.89
N PHE A 30 -11.83 1.73 2.11
CA PHE A 30 -10.86 1.06 1.26
C PHE A 30 -11.49 0.64 -0.07
N LYS A 31 -10.94 1.14 -1.18
CA LYS A 31 -11.36 0.72 -2.52
C LYS A 31 -10.54 -0.51 -2.93
N LYS A 32 -11.19 -1.67 -3.02
CA LYS A 32 -10.59 -2.95 -3.44
C LYS A 32 -10.39 -3.01 -4.97
N THR A 33 -9.74 -2.01 -5.55
CA THR A 33 -9.45 -1.94 -6.98
C THR A 33 -8.08 -2.56 -7.25
N ILE A 34 -8.00 -3.52 -8.17
CA ILE A 34 -6.74 -4.17 -8.56
C ILE A 34 -6.00 -3.29 -9.56
N ASN A 35 -4.73 -3.03 -9.29
CA ASN A 35 -3.85 -2.36 -10.24
C ASN A 35 -3.44 -3.36 -11.34
N LYS A 36 -4.02 -3.20 -12.54
CA LYS A 36 -3.80 -4.09 -13.69
C LYS A 36 -2.36 -4.07 -14.21
N ASP A 37 -1.68 -2.94 -14.10
CA ASP A 37 -0.28 -2.81 -14.54
C ASP A 37 0.62 -3.62 -13.62
N VAL A 38 0.41 -3.52 -12.31
CA VAL A 38 1.12 -4.33 -11.31
C VAL A 38 0.77 -5.81 -11.46
N MET A 39 -0.48 -6.15 -11.78
CA MET A 39 -0.89 -7.53 -12.04
C MET A 39 -0.14 -8.10 -13.26
N THR A 40 -0.02 -7.34 -14.34
CA THR A 40 0.72 -7.72 -15.54
C THR A 40 2.21 -7.92 -15.24
N GLN A 41 2.80 -6.99 -14.46
CA GLN A 41 4.17 -7.12 -13.99
C GLN A 41 4.36 -8.37 -13.12
N TYR A 42 3.42 -8.66 -12.23
CA TYR A 42 3.46 -9.83 -11.36
C TYR A 42 3.49 -11.13 -12.16
N PHE A 43 2.66 -11.25 -13.21
CA PHE A 43 2.70 -12.44 -14.07
C PHE A 43 4.02 -12.59 -14.84
N SER A 44 4.72 -11.50 -15.09
CA SER A 44 6.01 -11.52 -15.79
C SER A 44 7.19 -11.80 -14.85
N GLN A 45 7.13 -11.29 -13.61
CA GLN A 45 8.25 -11.27 -12.66
C GLN A 45 8.06 -12.20 -11.46
N ASN A 46 6.89 -12.85 -11.34
CA ASN A 46 6.45 -13.67 -10.20
C ASN A 46 6.53 -12.97 -8.82
N CYS A 47 6.66 -11.65 -8.79
CA CYS A 47 6.71 -10.87 -7.57
C CYS A 47 6.21 -9.44 -7.78
N ILE A 48 5.68 -8.83 -6.72
CA ILE A 48 5.35 -7.40 -6.68
C ILE A 48 6.46 -6.69 -5.91
N LEU A 49 7.15 -5.76 -6.58
CA LEU A 49 8.25 -5.00 -5.98
C LEU A 49 7.73 -3.73 -5.29
N PRO A 50 8.24 -3.38 -4.10
CA PRO A 50 7.99 -2.08 -3.49
C PRO A 50 8.35 -0.92 -4.45
N PRO A 51 7.55 0.16 -4.47
CA PRO A 51 6.49 0.47 -3.51
C PRO A 51 5.12 -0.14 -3.86
N ASN A 52 5.01 -0.93 -4.93
CA ASN A 52 3.73 -1.39 -5.42
C ASN A 52 3.09 -2.46 -4.52
N THR A 53 1.76 -2.54 -4.58
CA THR A 53 0.96 -3.66 -4.09
C THR A 53 -0.08 -4.04 -5.15
N ILE A 54 -0.86 -5.11 -4.92
CA ILE A 54 -1.91 -5.51 -5.86
C ILE A 54 -3.07 -4.50 -5.94
N TYR A 55 -3.23 -3.64 -4.94
CA TYR A 55 -4.31 -2.67 -4.87
C TYR A 55 -3.86 -1.28 -5.31
N GLU A 56 -4.76 -0.56 -5.99
CA GLU A 56 -4.55 0.84 -6.32
C GLU A 56 -4.45 1.71 -5.06
N ASN A 57 -3.70 2.82 -5.16
CA ASN A 57 -3.44 3.77 -4.07
C ASN A 57 -2.90 3.13 -2.77
N THR A 58 -2.40 1.90 -2.86
CA THR A 58 -1.90 1.13 -1.73
C THR A 58 -0.45 0.74 -2.00
N TYR A 59 0.41 1.07 -1.06
CA TYR A 59 1.85 1.01 -1.25
C TYR A 59 2.54 0.30 -0.10
N LYS A 60 3.68 -0.31 -0.39
CA LYS A 60 4.60 -0.88 0.59
C LYS A 60 5.78 0.07 0.77
N LEU A 61 6.02 0.54 1.98
CA LEU A 61 7.23 1.31 2.29
C LEU A 61 8.46 0.44 2.02
N LYS A 62 9.43 0.97 1.29
CA LYS A 62 10.68 0.27 1.02
C LYS A 62 11.50 0.11 2.30
N ALA A 63 12.39 -0.86 2.30
CA ALA A 63 13.36 -0.99 3.37
C ALA A 63 14.25 0.26 3.43
N ASP A 64 14.68 0.63 4.63
CA ASP A 64 15.59 1.75 4.89
C ASP A 64 15.08 3.12 4.42
N GLU A 65 13.76 3.27 4.24
CA GLU A 65 13.09 4.53 3.95
C GLU A 65 12.18 4.95 5.12
N TYR A 66 11.93 6.26 5.23
CA TYR A 66 10.94 6.84 6.13
C TYR A 66 9.90 7.63 5.32
N LEU A 67 8.66 7.66 5.81
CA LEU A 67 7.57 8.40 5.18
C LEU A 67 7.14 9.55 6.08
N ILE A 68 7.05 10.76 5.52
CA ILE A 68 6.46 11.93 6.20
C ILE A 68 5.12 12.24 5.55
N TRP A 69 4.04 12.08 6.30
CA TRP A 69 2.72 12.54 5.88
C TRP A 69 2.38 13.86 6.55
N LYS A 70 2.13 14.90 5.76
CA LYS A 70 1.63 16.19 6.24
C LYS A 70 0.14 16.24 5.92
N GLY A 71 -0.69 16.05 6.95
CA GLY A 71 -2.13 16.22 6.80
C GLY A 71 -2.46 17.66 6.41
N ASN A 72 -3.48 17.82 5.57
CA ASN A 72 -4.05 19.14 5.33
C ASN A 72 -4.76 19.58 6.61
N SER A 73 -4.18 20.52 7.34
CA SER A 73 -4.90 21.26 8.39
C SER A 73 -5.92 22.13 7.68
N ARG A 74 -7.20 21.76 7.75
CA ARG A 74 -8.29 22.72 7.52
C ARG A 74 -8.51 23.53 8.78
#